data_AF-A0A2S2PLB1-F1
#
_entry.id   AF-A0A2S2PLB1-F1
#
_cell.length_a   1.000
_cell.length_b   1.000
_cell.length_c   1.000
_cell.angle_alpha   90.00
_cell.angle_beta   90.00
_cell.angle_gamma   90.00
#
_symmetry.space_group_name_H-M   'P 1'
#
loop_
_entity.id
_entity.type
_entity.pdbx_description
1 polymer ?
#
loop_
_entity_poly.entity_id
_entity_poly.type
_entity_poly.pdbx_seq_one_letter_code
_entity_poly.pdbx_strand_id
1 'polypeptide(L)'
;GNAPACPPFRTPMSAATSMSVLMYKQCAYINENRQQLYIMCMRSYLQTVKNVREVQETIEKLKKAIDDREACLALTHTRLLNRTRRESVELCRDELELRLFDEVVQLENDVKSLQNMMAESVECRRRLKQSIARIDVQLQDKQNSLRIDNELCTEQRKRVNYRAF
;
A
#
# COMPACT_ATOMS: atom_id res chain seq x y z
N GLY A 1 60.42 61.92 16.86
CA GLY A 1 59.07 62.00 16.27
C GLY A 1 58.57 60.59 16.09
N ASN A 2 57.60 60.18 16.93
CA ASN A 2 57.05 58.83 16.92
C ASN A 2 56.14 58.64 15.71
N ALA A 3 56.44 57.66 14.86
CA ALA A 3 55.53 57.21 13.82
C ALA A 3 54.39 56.38 14.46
N PRO A 4 53.12 56.58 14.08
CA PRO A 4 52.02 55.78 14.63
C PRO A 4 52.04 54.37 14.01
N ALA A 5 52.05 53.36 14.86
CA ALA A 5 51.90 51.96 14.47
C ALA A 5 50.50 51.70 13.90
N CYS A 6 50.41 51.14 12.69
CA CYS A 6 49.15 50.62 12.14
C CYS A 6 48.61 49.48 13.03
N PRO A 7 47.30 49.45 13.34
CA PRO A 7 46.73 48.36 14.12
C PRO A 7 46.69 47.07 13.30
N PRO A 8 46.80 45.89 13.94
CA PRO A 8 46.73 44.61 13.23
C PRO A 8 45.32 44.43 12.65
N PHE A 9 45.25 44.04 11.38
CA PHE A 9 44.02 43.57 10.75
C PHE A 9 43.42 42.45 11.60
N ARG A 10 42.30 42.71 12.29
CA ARG A 10 41.45 41.66 12.85
C ARG A 10 40.89 40.84 11.69
N THR A 11 41.43 39.64 11.47
CA THR A 11 40.86 38.69 10.51
C THR A 11 39.44 38.27 10.93
N PRO A 12 38.48 38.18 10.01
CA PRO A 12 37.11 37.75 10.31
C PRO A 12 36.99 36.21 10.37
N MET A 13 37.84 35.52 11.13
CA MET A 13 37.79 34.05 11.22
C MET A 13 36.66 33.51 12.12
N SER A 14 36.17 34.33 13.06
CA SER A 14 35.12 33.94 14.02
C SER A 14 33.74 33.74 13.37
N ALA A 15 33.35 34.59 12.41
CA ALA A 15 32.06 34.50 11.74
C ALA A 15 31.99 33.33 10.74
N ALA A 16 33.09 33.06 10.02
CA ALA A 16 33.20 31.94 9.08
C ALA A 16 33.13 30.57 9.79
N THR A 17 33.66 30.49 11.02
CA THR A 17 33.57 29.27 11.85
C THR A 17 32.14 29.04 12.35
N SER A 18 31.41 30.10 12.71
CA SER A 18 30.00 30.02 13.11
C SER A 18 29.09 29.56 11.95
N MET A 19 29.31 30.11 10.75
CA MET A 19 28.47 29.84 9.58
C MET A 19 28.70 28.45 8.97
N SER A 20 29.95 27.96 8.98
CA SER A 20 30.27 26.59 8.57
C SER A 20 29.71 25.53 9.53
N VAL A 21 29.73 25.79 10.84
CA VAL A 21 29.11 24.92 11.86
C VAL A 21 27.59 24.90 11.73
N LEU A 22 26.94 26.04 11.48
CA LEU A 22 25.50 26.11 11.23
C LEU A 22 25.09 25.38 9.96
N MET A 23 25.85 25.53 8.87
CA MET A 23 25.61 24.81 7.62
C MET A 23 25.72 23.28 7.79
N TYR A 24 26.72 22.81 8.55
CA TYR A 24 26.89 21.40 8.84
C TYR A 24 25.72 20.84 9.67
N LYS A 25 25.29 21.57 10.71
CA LYS A 25 24.11 21.21 11.52
C LYS A 25 22.83 21.15 10.69
N GLN A 26 22.61 22.14 9.82
CA GLN A 26 21.45 22.17 8.93
C GLN A 26 21.45 20.99 7.94
N CYS A 27 22.61 20.63 7.39
CA CYS A 27 22.75 19.48 6.50
C CYS A 27 22.47 18.15 7.21
N ALA A 28 22.95 17.98 8.45
CA ALA A 28 22.68 16.79 9.26
C ALA A 28 21.17 16.64 9.52
N TYR A 29 20.51 17.74 9.93
CA TYR A 29 19.07 17.75 10.15
C TYR A 29 18.26 17.40 8.90
N ILE A 30 18.63 17.95 7.73
CA ILE A 30 17.97 17.63 6.45
C ILE A 30 18.13 16.15 6.11
N ASN A 31 19.33 15.58 6.31
CA ASN A 31 19.58 14.16 6.03
C ASN A 31 18.76 13.24 6.96
N GLU A 32 18.71 13.56 8.26
CA GLU A 32 17.87 12.83 9.23
C GLU A 32 16.39 12.87 8.82
N ASN A 33 15.88 14.04 8.40
CA ASN A 33 14.50 14.15 7.90
C ASN A 33 14.27 13.32 6.65
N ARG A 34 15.22 13.29 5.70
CA ARG A 34 15.15 12.44 4.50
C ARG A 34 15.12 10.95 4.87
N GLN A 35 15.93 10.53 5.86
CA GLN A 35 15.92 9.17 6.38
C GLN A 35 14.57 8.81 7.02
N GLN A 36 14.00 9.71 7.83
CA GLN A 36 12.68 9.49 8.43
C GLN A 36 11.58 9.34 7.36
N LEU A 37 11.61 10.19 6.31
CA LEU A 37 10.67 10.09 5.19
C LEU A 37 10.82 8.77 4.42
N TYR A 38 12.04 8.27 4.23
CA TYR A 38 12.29 6.96 3.63
C TYR A 38 11.68 5.84 4.49
N ILE A 39 11.94 5.84 5.80
CA ILE A 39 11.39 4.84 6.73
C ILE A 39 9.86 4.87 6.73
N MET A 40 9.26 6.06 6.75
CA MET A 40 7.80 6.23 6.68
C MET A 40 7.23 5.63 5.39
N CYS A 41 7.85 5.92 4.26
CA CYS A 41 7.46 5.38 2.96
C CYS A 41 7.58 3.84 2.94
N MET A 42 8.65 3.29 3.51
CA MET A 42 8.87 1.85 3.60
C MET A 42 7.84 1.15 4.49
N ARG A 43 7.45 1.77 5.62
CA ARG A 43 6.35 1.25 6.46
C ARG A 43 5.03 1.23 5.69
N SER A 44 4.73 2.30 4.95
CA SER A 44 3.52 2.38 4.12
C SER A 44 3.51 1.30 3.02
N TYR A 45 4.67 1.04 2.41
CA TYR A 45 4.85 -0.05 1.45
C TYR A 45 4.50 -1.41 2.06
N LEU A 46 5.15 -1.76 3.19
CA LEU A 46 4.94 -3.02 3.88
C LEU A 46 3.48 -3.21 4.31
N GLN A 47 2.85 -2.15 4.82
CA GLN A 47 1.43 -2.18 5.17
C GLN A 47 0.54 -2.43 3.95
N THR A 48 0.83 -1.78 2.81
CA THR A 48 0.04 -1.97 1.58
C THR A 48 0.20 -3.39 1.03
N VAL A 49 1.41 -3.96 1.09
CA VAL A 49 1.67 -5.37 0.73
C VAL A 49 0.88 -6.32 1.63
N LYS A 50 0.84 -6.06 2.95
CA LYS A 50 0.03 -6.83 3.89
C LYS A 50 -1.46 -6.76 3.53
N ASN A 51 -1.98 -5.57 3.27
CA ASN A 51 -3.38 -5.37 2.88
C ASN A 51 -3.72 -6.14 1.59
N VAL A 52 -2.82 -6.20 0.60
CA VAL A 52 -3.01 -7.02 -0.62
C VAL A 52 -3.18 -8.49 -0.29
N ARG A 53 -2.40 -9.02 0.66
CA ARG A 53 -2.50 -10.41 1.12
C ARG A 53 -3.85 -10.67 1.80
N GLU A 54 -4.27 -9.79 2.70
CA GLU A 54 -5.55 -9.91 3.41
C GLU A 54 -6.76 -9.88 2.44
N VAL A 55 -6.73 -8.99 1.45
CA VAL A 55 -7.76 -8.96 0.38
C VAL A 55 -7.69 -10.22 -0.49
N GLN A 56 -6.49 -10.75 -0.76
CA GLN A 56 -6.33 -11.99 -1.50
C GLN A 56 -6.99 -13.18 -0.78
N GLU A 57 -6.73 -13.33 0.52
CA GLU A 57 -7.36 -14.36 1.36
C GLU A 57 -8.88 -14.19 1.40
N THR A 58 -9.36 -12.95 1.39
CA THR A 58 -10.80 -12.64 1.35
C THR A 58 -11.43 -13.09 0.02
N ILE A 59 -10.76 -12.84 -1.11
CA ILE A 59 -11.20 -13.32 -2.43
C ILE A 59 -11.28 -14.86 -2.45
N GLU A 60 -10.30 -15.55 -1.87
CA GLU A 60 -10.30 -17.02 -1.81
C GLU A 60 -11.45 -17.57 -0.95
N LYS A 61 -11.77 -16.90 0.17
CA LYS A 61 -12.95 -17.24 0.99
C LYS A 61 -14.25 -17.01 0.23
N LEU A 62 -14.38 -15.89 -0.47
CA LEU A 62 -15.56 -15.57 -1.28
C LEU A 62 -15.76 -16.58 -2.41
N LYS A 63 -14.69 -17.02 -3.08
CA LYS A 63 -14.78 -18.07 -4.10
C LYS A 63 -15.34 -19.37 -3.54
N LYS A 64 -14.81 -19.85 -2.42
CA LYS A 64 -15.33 -21.06 -1.75
C LYS A 64 -16.80 -20.90 -1.38
N ALA A 65 -17.19 -19.74 -0.84
CA ALA A 65 -18.58 -19.47 -0.49
C ALA A 65 -19.51 -19.47 -1.71
N ILE A 66 -19.05 -18.97 -2.86
CA ILE A 66 -19.80 -19.04 -4.12
C ILE A 66 -19.95 -20.50 -4.55
N ASP A 67 -18.86 -21.27 -4.59
CA ASP A 67 -18.88 -22.68 -5.00
C ASP A 67 -19.84 -23.50 -4.11
N ASP A 68 -19.80 -23.28 -2.79
CA ASP A 68 -20.70 -23.94 -1.83
C ASP A 68 -22.17 -23.58 -2.09
N ARG A 69 -22.47 -22.31 -2.36
CA ARG A 69 -23.84 -21.84 -2.61
C ARG A 69 -24.37 -22.32 -3.97
N GLU A 70 -23.52 -22.38 -4.99
CA GLU A 70 -23.84 -22.94 -6.30
C GLU A 70 -24.11 -24.45 -6.21
N ALA A 71 -23.35 -25.19 -5.38
CA ALA A 71 -23.63 -26.60 -5.11
C ALA A 71 -24.99 -26.79 -4.42
N CYS A 72 -25.33 -25.94 -3.43
CA CYS A 72 -26.66 -25.94 -2.83
C CYS A 72 -27.76 -25.66 -3.86
N LEU A 73 -27.56 -24.65 -4.73
CA LEU A 73 -28.51 -24.27 -5.77
C LEU A 73 -28.77 -25.43 -6.76
N ALA A 74 -27.71 -26.13 -7.20
CA ALA A 74 -27.83 -27.29 -8.06
C ALA A 74 -28.63 -28.43 -7.41
N LEU A 75 -28.44 -28.67 -6.11
CA LEU A 75 -29.20 -29.65 -5.36
C LEU A 75 -30.69 -29.27 -5.26
N THR A 76 -30.98 -28.00 -4.98
CA THR A 76 -32.36 -27.49 -4.88
C THR A 76 -33.06 -27.56 -6.24
N HIS A 77 -32.40 -27.20 -7.34
CA HIS A 77 -32.93 -27.41 -8.69
C HIS A 77 -33.21 -28.88 -9.00
N THR A 78 -32.29 -29.78 -8.64
CA THR A 78 -32.49 -31.23 -8.84
C THR A 78 -33.69 -31.74 -8.04
N ARG A 79 -33.87 -31.27 -6.79
CA ARG A 79 -35.03 -31.60 -5.95
C ARG A 79 -36.34 -31.09 -6.52
N LEU A 80 -36.33 -29.90 -7.13
CA LEU A 80 -37.50 -29.33 -7.80
C LEU A 80 -37.85 -30.11 -9.07
N LEU A 81 -36.85 -30.43 -9.89
CA LEU A 81 -37.02 -31.24 -11.12
C LEU A 81 -37.58 -32.63 -10.82
N ASN A 82 -37.10 -33.28 -9.75
CA ASN A 82 -37.61 -34.59 -9.33
C ASN A 82 -39.08 -34.52 -8.87
N ARG A 83 -39.52 -33.39 -8.31
CA ARG A 83 -40.92 -33.18 -7.92
C ARG A 83 -41.81 -32.95 -9.14
N THR A 84 -41.37 -32.16 -10.11
CA THR A 84 -42.14 -31.88 -11.34
C THR A 84 -42.24 -33.07 -12.30
N ARG A 85 -41.33 -34.03 -12.21
CA ARG A 85 -41.30 -35.26 -13.04
C ARG A 85 -42.10 -36.44 -12.49
N ARG A 86 -42.73 -36.35 -11.32
CA ARG A 86 -43.56 -37.45 -10.79
C ARG A 86 -44.85 -37.57 -11.61
N GLU A 87 -44.95 -38.61 -12.42
CA GLU A 87 -46.16 -38.95 -13.19
C GLU A 87 -47.08 -39.85 -12.34
N SER A 88 -48.21 -39.32 -11.85
CA SER A 88 -49.45 -40.02 -11.37
C SER A 88 -50.26 -39.13 -10.38
N VAL A 89 -51.22 -39.72 -9.64
CA VAL A 89 -52.23 -39.10 -8.74
C VAL A 89 -51.64 -38.24 -7.61
N GLU A 90 -50.32 -38.26 -7.38
CA GLU A 90 -49.63 -37.40 -6.41
C GLU A 90 -49.12 -36.11 -7.08
N LEU A 91 -50.01 -35.16 -7.33
CA LEU A 91 -49.60 -33.82 -7.72
C LEU A 91 -48.97 -33.13 -6.51
N CYS A 92 -47.63 -33.13 -6.40
CA CYS A 92 -46.86 -32.50 -5.30
C CYS A 92 -46.83 -30.96 -5.36
N ARG A 93 -47.93 -30.32 -5.77
CA ARG A 93 -48.14 -28.86 -5.62
C ARG A 93 -48.46 -28.56 -4.16
N ASP A 94 -47.47 -28.81 -3.31
CA ASP A 94 -47.55 -28.69 -1.87
C ASP A 94 -46.77 -27.47 -1.38
N GLU A 95 -46.93 -27.17 -0.09
CA GLU A 95 -46.22 -26.07 0.56
C GLU A 95 -44.68 -26.22 0.45
N LEU A 96 -44.17 -27.46 0.35
CA LEU A 96 -42.73 -27.71 0.23
C LEU A 96 -42.19 -27.30 -1.15
N GLU A 97 -42.96 -27.51 -2.23
CA GLU A 97 -42.59 -27.05 -3.57
C GLU A 97 -42.46 -25.52 -3.62
N LEU A 98 -43.42 -24.79 -3.03
CA LEU A 98 -43.36 -23.33 -2.93
C LEU A 98 -42.13 -22.87 -2.14
N ARG A 99 -41.85 -23.49 -1.00
CA ARG A 99 -40.67 -23.17 -0.18
C ARG A 99 -39.35 -23.45 -0.89
N LEU A 100 -39.28 -24.51 -1.69
CA LEU A 100 -38.10 -24.80 -2.51
C LEU A 100 -37.89 -23.75 -3.60
N PHE A 101 -38.96 -23.24 -4.20
CA PHE A 101 -38.87 -22.14 -5.16
C PHE A 101 -38.35 -20.86 -4.49
N ASP A 102 -38.88 -20.51 -3.32
CA ASP A 102 -38.37 -19.38 -2.53
C ASP A 102 -36.89 -19.57 -2.17
N GLU A 103 -36.48 -20.79 -1.80
CA GLU A 103 -35.09 -21.13 -1.52
C GLU A 103 -34.19 -20.94 -2.75
N VAL A 104 -34.63 -21.35 -3.95
CA VAL A 104 -33.91 -21.10 -5.21
C VAL A 104 -33.69 -19.60 -5.41
N VAL A 105 -34.75 -18.79 -5.27
CA VAL A 105 -34.65 -17.33 -5.45
C VAL A 105 -33.68 -16.72 -4.43
N GLN A 106 -33.73 -17.15 -3.17
CA GLN A 106 -32.80 -16.71 -2.14
C GLN A 106 -31.35 -17.10 -2.47
N LEU A 107 -31.11 -18.37 -2.85
CA LEU A 107 -29.79 -18.87 -3.23
C LEU A 107 -29.21 -18.11 -4.43
N GLU A 108 -30.00 -17.83 -5.47
CA GLU A 108 -29.57 -17.05 -6.62
C GLU A 108 -29.19 -15.61 -6.23
N ASN A 109 -29.97 -14.98 -5.36
CA ASN A 109 -29.67 -13.64 -4.85
C ASN A 109 -28.39 -13.62 -4.02
N ASP A 110 -28.17 -14.64 -3.18
CA ASP A 110 -26.96 -14.79 -2.39
C ASP A 110 -25.73 -14.97 -3.28
N VAL A 111 -25.81 -15.85 -4.31
CA VAL A 111 -24.72 -16.04 -5.28
C VAL A 111 -24.39 -14.72 -5.98
N LYS A 112 -25.39 -13.99 -6.47
CA LYS A 112 -25.19 -12.67 -7.10
C LYS A 112 -24.53 -11.67 -6.14
N SER A 113 -24.97 -11.62 -4.89
CA SER A 113 -24.39 -10.76 -3.86
C SER A 113 -22.92 -11.11 -3.58
N LEU A 114 -22.60 -12.39 -3.43
CA LEU A 114 -21.24 -12.89 -3.23
C LEU A 114 -20.33 -12.57 -4.44
N GLN A 115 -20.84 -12.73 -5.67
CA GLN A 115 -20.12 -12.38 -6.89
C GLN A 115 -19.83 -10.88 -6.97
N ASN A 116 -20.79 -10.02 -6.59
CA ASN A 116 -20.58 -8.57 -6.51
C ASN A 116 -19.48 -8.20 -5.50
N MET A 117 -19.54 -8.77 -4.29
CA MET A 117 -18.50 -8.56 -3.27
C MET A 117 -17.12 -9.08 -3.73
N MET A 118 -17.08 -10.18 -4.48
CA MET A 118 -15.83 -10.68 -5.07
C MET A 118 -15.28 -9.71 -6.11
N ALA A 119 -16.13 -9.17 -6.99
CA ALA A 119 -15.72 -8.18 -7.99
C ALA A 119 -15.14 -6.91 -7.34
N GLU A 120 -15.80 -6.40 -6.29
CA GLU A 120 -15.32 -5.27 -5.50
C GLU A 120 -13.97 -5.56 -4.83
N SER A 121 -13.81 -6.77 -4.26
CA SER A 121 -12.55 -7.19 -3.63
C SER A 121 -11.41 -7.32 -4.64
N VAL A 122 -11.69 -7.84 -5.84
CA VAL A 122 -10.71 -7.92 -6.95
C VAL A 122 -10.28 -6.52 -7.38
N GLU A 123 -11.22 -5.59 -7.51
CA GLU A 123 -10.96 -4.19 -7.85
C GLU A 123 -10.16 -3.47 -6.75
N CYS A 124 -10.49 -3.70 -5.47
CA CYS A 124 -9.73 -3.22 -4.33
C CYS A 124 -8.26 -3.70 -4.38
N ARG A 125 -8.05 -5.01 -4.59
CA ARG A 125 -6.72 -5.61 -4.74
C ARG A 125 -5.94 -4.98 -5.90
N ARG A 126 -6.61 -4.70 -7.02
CA ARG A 126 -6.00 -4.02 -8.19
C ARG A 126 -5.52 -2.62 -7.81
N ARG A 127 -6.35 -1.83 -7.13
CA ARG A 127 -5.99 -0.48 -6.65
C ARG A 127 -4.81 -0.52 -5.67
N LEU A 128 -4.81 -1.45 -4.72
CA LEU A 128 -3.71 -1.62 -3.78
C LEU A 128 -2.39 -1.95 -4.49
N LYS A 129 -2.41 -2.84 -5.50
CA LYS A 129 -1.22 -3.14 -6.32
C LYS A 129 -0.72 -1.91 -7.10
N GLN A 130 -1.61 -1.05 -7.57
CA GLN A 130 -1.21 0.23 -8.18
C GLN A 130 -0.56 1.17 -7.15
N SER A 131 -1.08 1.20 -5.92
CA SER A 131 -0.46 1.97 -4.83
C SER A 131 0.94 1.44 -4.50
N ILE A 132 1.15 0.12 -4.45
CA ILE A 132 2.48 -0.50 -4.28
C ILE A 132 3.45 0.03 -5.34
N ALA A 133 3.09 -0.05 -6.62
CA ALA A 133 3.94 0.43 -7.71
C ALA A 133 4.27 1.92 -7.59
N ARG A 134 3.31 2.76 -7.15
CA ARG A 134 3.54 4.19 -6.90
C ARG A 134 4.52 4.41 -5.73
N ILE A 135 4.36 3.65 -4.64
CA ILE A 135 5.22 3.74 -3.47
C ILE A 135 6.64 3.25 -3.80
N ASP A 136 6.78 2.21 -4.64
CA ASP A 136 8.07 1.71 -5.10
C ASP A 136 8.89 2.78 -5.83
N VAL A 137 8.27 3.51 -6.76
CA VAL A 137 8.93 4.64 -7.44
C VAL A 137 9.36 5.70 -6.41
N GLN A 138 8.48 6.04 -5.47
CA GLN A 138 8.80 7.00 -4.41
C GLN A 138 9.93 6.55 -3.48
N LEU A 139 10.05 5.24 -3.22
CA LEU A 139 11.13 4.65 -2.45
C LEU A 139 12.45 4.72 -3.21
N GLN A 140 12.42 4.42 -4.51
CA GLN A 140 13.60 4.52 -5.37
C GLN A 140 14.14 5.96 -5.42
N ASP A 141 13.26 6.96 -5.57
CA ASP A 141 13.64 8.37 -5.57
C ASP A 141 14.26 8.81 -4.23
N LYS A 142 13.66 8.38 -3.11
CA LYS A 142 14.18 8.67 -1.76
C LYS A 142 15.50 7.98 -1.50
N GLN A 143 15.64 6.72 -1.93
CA GLN A 143 16.88 5.97 -1.82
C GLN A 143 17.99 6.63 -2.65
N ASN A 144 17.71 7.06 -3.87
CA ASN A 144 18.67 7.78 -4.69
C ASN A 144 19.06 9.14 -4.05
N SER A 145 18.09 9.87 -3.50
CA SER A 145 18.35 11.13 -2.79
C SER A 145 19.28 10.92 -1.58
N LEU A 146 19.02 9.90 -0.77
CA LEU A 146 19.86 9.53 0.36
C LEU A 146 21.27 9.08 -0.08
N ARG A 147 21.35 8.32 -1.18
CA ARG A 147 22.62 7.89 -1.77
C ARG A 147 23.46 9.10 -2.20
N ILE A 148 22.85 10.05 -2.90
CA ILE A 148 23.52 11.29 -3.31
C ILE A 148 24.06 12.04 -2.09
N ASP A 149 23.26 12.21 -1.04
CA ASP A 149 23.70 12.91 0.18
C ASP A 149 24.84 12.18 0.89
N ASN A 150 24.68 10.88 1.11
CA ASN A 150 25.59 10.09 1.95
C ASN A 150 26.91 9.76 1.22
N GLU A 151 26.86 9.48 -0.08
CA GLU A 151 28.02 9.02 -0.85
C GLU A 151 28.64 10.15 -1.67
N LEU A 152 27.85 10.90 -2.45
CA LEU A 152 28.40 11.86 -3.41
C LEU A 152 28.73 13.20 -2.74
N CYS A 153 27.77 13.77 -2.01
CA CYS A 153 27.93 15.07 -1.37
C CYS A 153 28.96 15.02 -0.23
N THR A 154 28.97 13.94 0.57
CA THR A 154 29.96 13.75 1.64
C THR A 154 31.39 13.67 1.08
N GLU A 155 31.60 12.89 0.02
CA GLU A 155 32.92 12.79 -0.62
C GLU A 155 33.36 14.11 -1.27
N GLN A 156 32.46 14.83 -1.93
CA GLN A 156 32.77 16.14 -2.50
C GLN A 156 33.18 17.15 -1.41
N ARG A 157 32.50 17.17 -0.26
CA ARG A 157 32.84 18.06 0.86
C ARG A 157 34.23 17.77 1.42
N LYS A 158 34.65 16.51 1.50
CA LYS A 158 36.01 16.13 1.94
C LYS A 158 37.10 16.64 1.00
N ARG A 159 36.81 16.74 -0.30
CA ARG A 159 37.76 17.20 -1.33
C ARG A 159 37.96 18.71 -1.35
N VAL A 160 36.98 19.48 -0.88
CA VAL A 160 37.05 20.96 -0.86
C VAL A 160 37.85 21.39 0.38
N ASN A 161 39.08 21.85 0.17
CA ASN A 161 39.92 22.34 1.25
C ASN A 161 39.62 23.83 1.53
N TYR A 162 38.72 24.09 2.47
CA TYR A 162 38.31 25.44 2.88
C TYR A 162 39.42 26.26 3.58
N ARG A 163 40.61 25.66 3.82
CA ARG A 163 41.79 26.38 4.33
C ARG A 163 42.68 26.97 3.23
N ALA A 164 42.39 26.71 1.96
CA ALA A 164 43.18 27.19 0.83
C ALA A 164 42.70 28.55 0.26
N PHE A 165 41.68 29.17 0.87
CA PHE A 165 41.14 30.48 0.51
C PHE A 165 41.15 31.42 1.71
#